data_AF-W4FY46-F1
#
_entry.id   AF-W4FY46-F1
#
_cell.length_a   1.000
_cell.length_b   1.000
_cell.length_c   1.000
_cell.angle_alpha   90.00
_cell.angle_beta   90.00
_cell.angle_gamma   90.00
#
_symmetry.space_group_name_H-M   'P 1'
#
loop_
_entity.id
_entity.type
_entity.pdbx_description
1 polymer ?
#
loop_
_entity_poly.entity_id
_entity_poly.type
_entity_poly.pdbx_seq_one_letter_code
_entity_poly.pdbx_strand_id
1 'polypeptide(L)'
;MLVHVPIIYSRLERNRESARQSRRRKKQYLELLEGKVAQLTDEIDEAREEHLDSADSTINALKNQLVTSLNKLLDNHPPSAPLPSPLEDELREGVYSIQTRFGPNAKERQAVVNYHFTQLDSLLLPPYTRFLLWMSIQDEVFYTKTSAPPTPGGSKSTKPKESDRKDSVANKDGLWAALSTELGLTYEQEEKIKGHYRASDSKTAKLERRKIAMAVTYLHQLKANMLERAHAVQTYADTMQGILTPDQTIRFQQWAMQHRAGHADVLKERGLQFAPSSAMDPSAKISTILHKQDRDLTVEDVTSLLATLSKKPSASEEGAASVPSTSDSTR
;
A
#
# COMPACT_ATOMS: atom_id res chain seq x y z
N MET A 1 74.25 21.49 3.16
CA MET A 1 73.04 20.94 2.50
C MET A 1 72.31 19.93 3.42
N LEU A 2 71.96 20.30 4.67
CA LEU A 2 71.45 19.33 5.67
C LEU A 2 70.41 19.93 6.65
N VAL A 3 69.51 20.82 6.18
CA VAL A 3 68.46 21.42 7.03
C VAL A 3 67.04 21.12 6.52
N HIS A 4 66.87 20.50 5.35
CA HIS A 4 65.55 20.33 4.73
C HIS A 4 64.79 19.05 5.08
N VAL A 5 65.49 17.98 5.47
CA VAL A 5 64.88 16.66 5.76
C VAL A 5 63.99 16.66 7.03
N PRO A 6 64.39 17.27 8.17
CA PRO A 6 63.56 17.26 9.39
C PRO A 6 62.25 18.05 9.22
N ILE A 7 62.29 19.11 8.42
CA ILE A 7 61.14 19.98 8.15
C ILE A 7 60.11 19.25 7.29
N ILE A 8 60.55 18.44 6.33
CA ILE A 8 59.67 17.63 5.47
C ILE A 8 58.97 16.54 6.28
N TYR A 9 59.70 15.84 7.17
CA TYR A 9 59.13 14.81 8.04
C TYR A 9 58.05 15.38 8.99
N SER A 10 58.34 16.52 9.64
CA SER A 10 57.38 17.21 10.52
C SER A 10 56.13 17.72 9.78
N ARG A 11 56.24 18.08 8.49
CA ARG A 11 55.09 18.46 7.66
C ARG A 11 54.23 17.25 7.28
N LEU A 12 54.84 16.11 6.96
CA LEU A 12 54.15 14.86 6.63
C LEU A 12 53.41 14.29 7.84
N GLU A 13 54.00 14.34 9.03
CA GLU A 13 53.34 13.94 10.28
C GLU A 13 52.14 14.84 10.59
N ARG A 14 52.30 16.17 10.52
CA ARG A 14 51.18 17.11 10.68
C ARG A 14 50.09 16.92 9.63
N ASN A 15 50.43 16.58 8.39
CA ASN A 15 49.45 16.26 7.35
C ASN A 15 48.70 14.95 7.67
N ARG A 16 49.41 13.91 8.13
CA ARG A 16 48.81 12.65 8.60
C ARG A 16 47.86 12.87 9.77
N GLU A 17 48.26 13.70 10.74
CA GLU A 17 47.44 14.06 11.90
C GLU A 17 46.22 14.88 11.50
N SER A 18 46.39 15.86 10.61
CA SER A 18 45.28 16.66 10.06
C SER A 18 44.29 15.79 9.28
N ALA A 19 44.79 14.83 8.49
CA ALA A 19 43.95 13.87 7.77
C ALA A 19 43.18 12.95 8.74
N ARG A 20 43.82 12.48 9.82
CA ARG A 20 43.16 11.69 10.88
C ARG A 20 42.07 12.49 11.59
N GLN A 21 42.37 13.73 11.99
CA GLN A 21 41.38 14.61 12.63
C GLN A 21 40.21 14.95 11.68
N SER A 22 40.49 15.18 10.40
CA SER A 22 39.45 15.41 9.39
C SER A 22 38.55 14.18 9.23
N ARG A 23 39.14 12.97 9.11
CA ARG A 23 38.38 11.71 9.07
C ARG A 23 37.56 11.50 10.35
N ARG A 24 38.13 11.79 11.52
CA ARG A 24 37.44 11.68 12.81
C ARG A 24 36.25 12.63 12.89
N ARG A 25 36.42 13.90 12.52
CA ARG A 25 35.33 14.90 12.46
C ARG A 25 34.23 14.48 11.48
N LYS A 26 34.61 13.99 10.29
CA LYS A 26 33.65 13.47 9.31
C LYS A 26 32.86 12.29 9.86
N LYS A 27 33.54 11.34 10.53
CA LYS A 27 32.90 10.18 11.15
C LYS A 27 31.90 10.61 12.23
N GLN A 28 32.30 11.50 13.13
CA GLN A 28 31.43 12.03 14.18
C GLN A 28 30.22 12.78 13.61
N TYR A 29 30.42 13.56 12.54
CA TYR A 29 29.33 14.25 11.87
C TYR A 29 28.35 13.27 11.21
N LEU A 30 28.85 12.20 10.56
CA LEU A 30 28.00 11.16 9.98
C LEU A 30 27.22 10.40 11.05
N GLU A 31 27.86 9.99 12.15
CA GLU A 31 27.19 9.32 13.27
C GLU A 31 26.10 10.22 13.90
N LEU A 32 26.37 11.52 14.04
CA LEU A 32 25.37 12.49 14.49
C LEU A 32 24.20 12.60 13.51
N LEU A 33 24.49 12.63 12.21
CA LEU A 33 23.47 12.74 11.17
C LEU A 33 22.59 11.48 11.11
N GLU A 34 23.21 10.30 11.19
CA GLU A 34 22.52 9.00 11.27
C GLU A 34 21.62 8.95 12.51
N GLY A 35 22.13 9.38 13.67
CA GLY A 35 21.33 9.49 14.90
C GLY A 35 20.15 10.45 14.75
N LYS A 36 20.35 11.60 14.09
CA LYS A 36 19.27 12.57 13.87
C LYS A 36 18.24 12.06 12.87
N VAL A 37 18.66 11.36 11.82
CA VAL A 37 17.74 10.73 10.86
C VAL A 37 16.92 9.65 11.54
N ALA A 38 17.53 8.79 12.36
CA ALA A 38 16.81 7.78 13.12
C ALA A 38 15.78 8.43 14.05
N GLN A 39 16.19 9.43 14.86
CA GLN A 39 15.27 10.16 15.74
C GLN A 39 14.11 10.80 14.99
N LEU A 40 14.38 11.49 13.87
CA LEU A 40 13.32 12.12 13.06
C LEU A 40 12.42 11.08 12.40
N THR A 41 12.92 9.89 12.08
CA THR A 41 12.11 8.80 11.52
C THR A 41 11.14 8.30 12.59
N ASP A 42 11.64 8.06 13.81
CA ASP A 42 10.81 7.63 14.93
C ASP A 42 9.73 8.67 15.28
N GLU A 43 10.11 9.96 15.38
CA GLU A 43 9.17 11.07 15.63
C GLU A 43 8.10 11.18 14.53
N ILE A 44 8.47 10.96 13.26
CA ILE A 44 7.52 10.98 12.13
C ILE A 44 6.57 9.79 12.20
N ASP A 45 7.07 8.60 12.55
CA ASP A 45 6.25 7.39 12.60
C ASP A 45 5.28 7.44 13.79
N GLU A 46 5.71 7.95 14.95
CA GLU A 46 4.84 8.22 16.11
C GLU A 46 3.74 9.24 15.76
N ALA A 47 4.12 10.38 15.18
CA ALA A 47 3.15 11.40 14.77
C ALA A 47 2.17 10.88 13.69
N ARG A 48 2.62 10.01 12.79
CA ARG A 48 1.76 9.36 11.79
C ARG A 48 0.78 8.40 12.45
N GLU A 49 1.22 7.60 13.41
CA GLU A 49 0.36 6.68 14.14
C GLU A 49 -0.75 7.45 14.86
N GLU A 50 -0.40 8.46 15.67
CA GLU A 50 -1.37 9.31 16.37
C GLU A 50 -2.38 9.99 15.43
N HIS A 51 -1.86 10.55 14.32
CA HIS A 51 -2.71 11.21 13.34
C HIS A 51 -3.67 10.23 12.65
N LEU A 52 -3.24 8.99 12.40
CA LEU A 52 -4.07 8.01 11.69
C LEU A 52 -5.09 7.32 12.59
N ASP A 53 -4.74 7.06 13.85
CA ASP A 53 -5.68 6.59 14.87
C ASP A 53 -6.83 7.59 15.07
N SER A 54 -6.51 8.88 15.00
CA SER A 54 -7.51 9.95 15.10
C SER A 54 -8.11 10.38 13.75
N ALA A 55 -7.59 9.91 12.61
CA ALA A 55 -7.94 10.42 11.28
C ALA A 55 -9.42 10.19 10.95
N ASP A 56 -9.94 8.98 11.12
CA ASP A 56 -11.35 8.72 10.77
C ASP A 56 -12.32 9.53 11.63
N SER A 57 -12.04 9.62 12.93
CA SER A 57 -12.80 10.46 13.87
C SER A 57 -12.75 11.93 13.46
N THR A 58 -11.57 12.44 13.12
CA THR A 58 -11.36 13.83 12.70
C THR A 58 -12.06 14.14 11.38
N ILE A 59 -11.94 13.26 10.37
CA ILE A 59 -12.62 13.38 9.08
C ILE A 59 -14.13 13.43 9.29
N ASN A 60 -14.68 12.53 10.12
CA ASN A 60 -16.10 12.50 10.43
C ASN A 60 -16.54 13.74 11.21
N ALA A 61 -15.76 14.21 12.19
CA ALA A 61 -16.05 15.42 12.97
C ALA A 61 -16.09 16.67 12.09
N LEU A 62 -15.10 16.85 11.20
CA LEU A 62 -15.05 17.97 10.26
C LEU A 62 -16.21 17.93 9.27
N LYS A 63 -16.55 16.74 8.74
CA LYS A 63 -17.74 16.56 7.91
C LYS A 63 -19.01 16.98 8.66
N ASN A 64 -19.16 16.52 9.90
CA ASN A 64 -20.34 16.79 10.72
C ASN A 64 -20.47 18.29 11.05
N GLN A 65 -19.35 18.98 11.31
CA GLN A 65 -19.31 20.42 11.50
C GLN A 65 -19.79 21.17 10.26
N LEU A 66 -19.27 20.80 9.07
CA LEU A 66 -19.68 21.40 7.80
C LEU A 66 -21.17 21.17 7.50
N VAL A 67 -21.65 19.94 7.67
CA VAL A 67 -23.07 19.61 7.47
C VAL A 67 -23.95 20.41 8.43
N THR A 68 -23.55 20.52 9.70
CA THR A 68 -24.29 21.29 10.71
C THR A 68 -24.30 22.78 10.37
N SER A 69 -23.19 23.36 9.92
CA SER A 69 -23.15 24.79 9.54
C SER A 69 -24.04 25.07 8.34
N LEU A 70 -23.99 24.22 7.30
CA LEU A 70 -24.85 24.37 6.12
C LEU A 70 -26.32 24.14 6.45
N ASN A 71 -26.64 23.18 7.33
CA ASN A 71 -28.02 22.93 7.75
C ASN A 71 -28.59 24.12 8.56
N LYS A 72 -27.77 24.81 9.37
CA LYS A 72 -28.22 26.02 10.08
C LYS A 72 -28.63 27.15 9.14
N LEU A 73 -27.98 27.28 7.99
CA LEU A 73 -28.40 28.26 6.97
C LEU A 73 -29.79 27.92 6.40
N LEU A 74 -30.21 26.66 6.49
CA LEU A 74 -31.49 26.16 6.02
C LEU A 74 -32.61 26.20 7.07
N ASP A 75 -32.32 26.48 8.34
CA ASP A 75 -33.32 26.42 9.44
C ASP A 75 -34.50 27.39 9.22
N ASN A 76 -34.24 28.53 8.58
CA ASN A 76 -35.25 29.55 8.29
C ASN A 76 -35.98 29.32 6.95
N HIS A 77 -35.61 28.27 6.20
CA HIS A 77 -36.16 27.98 4.89
C HIS A 77 -36.94 26.66 4.92
N PRO A 78 -38.22 26.66 4.49
CA PRO A 78 -38.98 25.42 4.40
C PRO A 78 -38.37 24.48 3.35
N PRO A 79 -38.47 23.15 3.55
CA PRO A 79 -37.99 22.17 2.58
C PRO A 79 -38.62 22.42 1.20
N SER A 80 -37.81 22.35 0.14
CA SER A 80 -38.26 22.53 -1.26
C SER A 80 -38.76 23.92 -1.65
N ALA A 81 -38.63 24.93 -0.79
CA ALA A 81 -38.86 26.32 -1.19
C ALA A 81 -37.72 26.83 -2.10
N PRO A 82 -38.01 27.72 -3.06
CA PRO A 82 -36.96 28.37 -3.85
C PRO A 82 -35.99 29.10 -2.92
N LEU A 83 -34.71 28.77 -3.03
CA LEU A 83 -33.65 29.41 -2.25
C LEU A 83 -33.13 30.65 -2.99
N PRO A 84 -32.63 31.66 -2.26
CA PRO A 84 -31.85 32.74 -2.86
C PRO A 84 -30.61 32.18 -3.57
N SER A 85 -30.32 32.65 -4.78
CA SER A 85 -29.16 32.18 -5.58
C SER A 85 -27.83 32.13 -4.80
N PRO A 86 -27.45 33.15 -3.99
CA PRO A 86 -26.19 33.10 -3.24
C PRO A 86 -26.14 31.96 -2.22
N LEU A 87 -27.28 31.63 -1.60
CA LEU A 87 -27.38 30.53 -0.65
C LEU A 87 -27.37 29.18 -1.37
N GLU A 88 -28.04 29.07 -2.52
CA GLU A 88 -27.98 27.85 -3.32
C GLU A 88 -26.55 27.54 -3.80
N ASP A 89 -25.81 28.57 -4.22
CA ASP A 89 -24.40 28.44 -4.62
C ASP A 89 -23.52 27.97 -3.44
N GLU A 90 -23.71 28.55 -2.25
CA GLU A 90 -23.00 28.13 -1.03
C GLU A 90 -23.29 26.67 -0.67
N LEU A 91 -24.55 26.23 -0.77
CA LEU A 91 -24.92 24.83 -0.54
C LEU A 91 -24.31 23.91 -1.59
N ARG A 92 -24.25 24.34 -2.86
CA ARG A 92 -23.65 23.56 -3.95
C ARG A 92 -22.16 23.33 -3.72
N GLU A 93 -21.42 24.37 -3.34
CA GLU A 93 -20.01 24.26 -2.95
C GLU A 93 -19.82 23.38 -1.70
N GLY A 94 -20.71 23.53 -0.71
CA GLY A 94 -20.73 22.69 0.47
C GLY A 94 -20.92 21.21 0.16
N VAL A 95 -21.87 20.87 -0.71
CA VAL A 95 -22.12 19.49 -1.17
C VAL A 95 -20.91 18.95 -1.93
N TYR A 96 -20.33 19.74 -2.84
CA TYR A 96 -19.13 19.36 -3.58
C TYR A 96 -17.95 19.04 -2.63
N SER A 97 -17.76 19.86 -1.58
CA SER A 97 -16.76 19.61 -0.54
C SER A 97 -17.04 18.32 0.25
N ILE A 98 -18.31 18.06 0.61
CA ILE A 98 -18.73 16.81 1.28
C ILE A 98 -18.38 15.58 0.42
N GLN A 99 -18.63 15.64 -0.88
CA GLN A 99 -18.35 14.54 -1.81
C GLN A 99 -16.84 14.31 -2.00
N THR A 100 -16.10 15.37 -2.31
CA THR A 100 -14.69 15.24 -2.73
C THR A 100 -13.73 15.00 -1.57
N ARG A 101 -14.00 15.62 -0.41
CA ARG A 101 -13.10 15.58 0.75
C ARG A 101 -13.52 14.59 1.82
N PHE A 102 -14.81 14.30 1.94
CA PHE A 102 -15.35 13.42 2.98
C PHE A 102 -16.07 12.19 2.44
N GLY A 103 -16.10 12.03 1.11
CA GLY A 103 -16.71 10.90 0.44
C GLY A 103 -16.03 9.56 0.71
N PRO A 104 -16.69 8.44 0.36
CA PRO A 104 -16.16 7.08 0.49
C PRO A 104 -14.77 6.87 -0.10
N ASN A 105 -14.44 7.58 -1.20
CA ASN A 105 -13.16 7.45 -1.90
C ASN A 105 -12.28 8.71 -1.79
N ALA A 106 -12.48 9.54 -0.77
CA ALA A 106 -11.67 10.74 -0.55
C ALA A 106 -10.19 10.42 -0.32
N LYS A 107 -9.31 11.36 -0.67
CA LYS A 107 -7.84 11.19 -0.57
C LYS A 107 -7.40 10.87 0.86
N GLU A 108 -8.02 11.53 1.83
CA GLU A 108 -7.75 11.34 3.26
C GLU A 108 -8.08 9.89 3.68
N ARG A 109 -9.22 9.34 3.22
CA ARG A 109 -9.57 7.94 3.49
C ARG A 109 -8.63 6.97 2.78
N GLN A 110 -8.25 7.25 1.54
CA GLN A 110 -7.27 6.43 0.82
C GLN A 110 -5.91 6.39 1.54
N ALA A 111 -5.47 7.50 2.12
CA ALA A 111 -4.23 7.55 2.89
C ALA A 111 -4.29 6.64 4.13
N VAL A 112 -5.39 6.71 4.89
CA VAL A 112 -5.63 5.84 6.06
C VAL A 112 -5.64 4.37 5.66
N VAL A 113 -6.38 4.02 4.61
CA VAL A 113 -6.43 2.65 4.08
C VAL A 113 -5.03 2.18 3.67
N ASN A 114 -4.30 2.98 2.91
CA ASN A 114 -2.95 2.63 2.46
C ASN A 114 -1.99 2.39 3.63
N TYR A 115 -2.08 3.19 4.68
CA TYR A 115 -1.27 2.99 5.87
C TYR A 115 -1.60 1.67 6.57
N HIS A 116 -2.87 1.38 6.85
CA HIS A 116 -3.24 0.11 7.50
C HIS A 116 -2.84 -1.11 6.67
N PHE A 117 -2.96 -1.06 5.34
CA PHE A 117 -2.45 -2.14 4.50
C PHE A 117 -0.92 -2.26 4.51
N THR A 118 -0.20 -1.14 4.70
CA THR A 118 1.25 -1.17 4.85
C THR A 118 1.64 -1.80 6.20
N GLN A 119 0.90 -1.51 7.26
CA GLN A 119 1.07 -2.14 8.57
C GLN A 119 0.73 -3.64 8.53
N LEU A 120 -0.34 -4.03 7.82
CA LEU A 120 -0.65 -5.44 7.62
C LEU A 120 0.43 -6.15 6.81
N ASP A 121 1.01 -5.51 5.80
CA ASP A 121 2.12 -6.09 5.02
C ASP A 121 3.39 -6.22 5.86
N SER A 122 3.69 -5.24 6.73
CA SER A 122 4.86 -5.30 7.63
C SER A 122 4.71 -6.36 8.72
N LEU A 123 3.50 -6.55 9.26
CA LEU A 123 3.18 -7.61 10.23
C LEU A 123 3.21 -8.99 9.57
N LEU A 124 2.66 -9.12 8.36
CA LEU A 124 2.64 -10.38 7.62
C LEU A 124 4.04 -10.79 7.15
N LEU A 125 4.86 -9.81 6.76
CA LEU A 125 6.23 -10.01 6.29
C LEU A 125 7.17 -8.96 6.88
N PRO A 126 7.71 -9.19 8.09
CA PRO A 126 8.79 -8.38 8.63
C PRO A 126 9.96 -8.31 7.64
N PRO A 127 10.68 -7.17 7.54
CA PRO A 127 11.65 -6.93 6.46
C PRO A 127 12.68 -8.07 6.27
N TYR A 128 13.18 -8.66 7.37
CA TYR A 128 14.15 -9.76 7.32
C TYR A 128 13.57 -11.07 6.76
N THR A 129 12.25 -11.29 6.90
CA THR A 129 11.58 -12.50 6.42
C THR A 129 11.33 -12.48 4.91
N ARG A 130 11.27 -11.30 4.29
CA ARG A 130 11.10 -11.17 2.83
C ARG A 130 12.25 -11.82 2.08
N PHE A 131 13.48 -11.64 2.59
CA PHE A 131 14.66 -12.27 2.03
C PHE A 131 14.64 -13.79 2.22
N LEU A 132 14.24 -14.28 3.40
CA LEU A 132 14.10 -15.71 3.67
C LEU A 132 13.04 -16.35 2.77
N LEU A 133 11.90 -15.67 2.57
CA LEU A 133 10.85 -16.08 1.67
C LEU A 133 11.34 -16.09 0.22
N TRP A 134 12.02 -15.02 -0.20
CA TRP A 134 12.62 -14.93 -1.54
C TRP A 134 13.61 -16.06 -1.79
N MET A 135 14.57 -16.28 -0.88
CA MET A 135 15.51 -17.41 -0.96
C MET A 135 14.73 -18.70 -1.19
N SER A 136 13.71 -18.91 -0.39
CA SER A 136 13.00 -20.16 -0.36
C SER A 136 12.05 -20.44 -1.54
N ILE A 137 11.85 -19.46 -2.43
CA ILE A 137 11.10 -19.59 -3.70
C ILE A 137 12.06 -19.83 -4.89
N GLN A 138 13.38 -19.76 -4.68
CA GLN A 138 14.35 -20.00 -5.75
C GLN A 138 14.33 -21.46 -6.24
N ASP A 139 14.71 -21.66 -7.50
CA ASP A 139 14.77 -22.98 -8.13
C ASP A 139 16.05 -23.74 -7.77
N GLU A 140 16.08 -25.05 -8.05
CA GLU A 140 17.30 -25.84 -7.80
C GLU A 140 18.50 -25.33 -8.62
N VAL A 141 18.27 -24.70 -9.77
CA VAL A 141 19.33 -24.09 -10.59
C VAL A 141 20.04 -22.97 -9.84
N PHE A 142 19.30 -22.11 -9.15
CA PHE A 142 19.86 -21.06 -8.28
C PHE A 142 20.77 -21.67 -7.20
N TYR A 143 20.32 -22.75 -6.57
CA TYR A 143 21.09 -23.39 -5.51
C TYR A 143 22.26 -24.20 -6.04
N THR A 144 22.20 -24.79 -7.23
CA THR A 144 23.27 -25.62 -7.82
C THR A 144 24.36 -24.80 -8.53
N LYS A 145 24.13 -23.51 -8.80
CA LYS A 145 25.19 -22.57 -9.22
C LYS A 145 26.21 -22.42 -8.09
N THR A 146 27.22 -23.28 -8.12
CA THR A 146 28.46 -23.11 -7.35
C THR A 146 29.13 -21.82 -7.83
N SER A 147 29.17 -20.81 -6.96
CA SER A 147 30.14 -19.73 -7.08
C SER A 147 31.52 -20.37 -6.94
N ALA A 148 32.18 -20.69 -8.05
CA ALA A 148 33.51 -21.30 -8.00
C ALA A 148 34.43 -20.44 -7.12
N PRO A 149 35.26 -21.04 -6.24
CA PRO A 149 36.22 -20.27 -5.46
C PRO A 149 37.09 -19.44 -6.42
N PRO A 150 37.42 -18.18 -6.08
CA PRO A 150 38.28 -17.39 -6.93
C PRO A 150 39.63 -18.08 -7.02
N THR A 151 39.93 -18.66 -8.19
CA THR A 151 41.24 -19.25 -8.46
C THR A 151 42.29 -18.15 -8.32
N PRO A 152 43.30 -18.30 -7.45
CA PRO A 152 44.36 -17.31 -7.33
C PRO A 152 45.23 -17.39 -8.59
N GLY A 153 44.94 -16.55 -9.61
CA GLY A 153 45.79 -16.43 -10.80
C GLY A 153 45.14 -16.16 -12.16
N GLY A 154 43.83 -15.89 -12.25
CA GLY A 154 43.17 -15.62 -13.54
C GLY A 154 43.00 -14.15 -13.86
N SER A 155 43.69 -13.65 -14.88
CA SER A 155 43.79 -12.23 -15.27
C SER A 155 42.55 -11.59 -15.89
N LYS A 156 42.45 -10.26 -15.68
CA LYS A 156 41.70 -9.22 -16.42
C LYS A 156 40.19 -9.06 -16.14
N SER A 157 39.94 -8.31 -15.07
CA SER A 157 38.70 -7.57 -14.82
C SER A 157 38.42 -6.54 -15.91
N THR A 158 37.48 -6.82 -16.80
CA THR A 158 36.76 -5.80 -17.56
C THR A 158 35.89 -5.04 -16.55
N LYS A 159 36.18 -3.76 -16.30
CA LYS A 159 35.36 -2.92 -15.42
C LYS A 159 33.93 -2.85 -16.00
N PRO A 160 32.88 -3.25 -15.25
CA PRO A 160 31.51 -3.07 -15.71
C PRO A 160 31.20 -1.56 -15.75
N LYS A 161 30.53 -1.12 -16.81
CA LYS A 161 30.05 0.26 -16.96
C LYS A 161 29.03 0.55 -15.86
N GLU A 162 29.05 1.78 -15.36
CA GLU A 162 28.24 2.28 -14.25
C GLU A 162 26.72 2.23 -14.51
N SER A 163 26.31 2.09 -15.78
CA SER A 163 24.92 1.89 -16.21
C SER A 163 24.36 0.49 -15.87
N ASP A 164 25.19 -0.55 -15.81
CA ASP A 164 24.73 -1.94 -15.63
C ASP A 164 24.48 -2.33 -14.16
N ARG A 165 24.95 -1.51 -13.21
CA ARG A 165 24.79 -1.77 -11.77
C ARG A 165 23.35 -1.57 -11.28
N LYS A 166 22.59 -0.68 -11.94
CA LYS A 166 21.24 -0.35 -11.50
C LYS A 166 20.21 -1.43 -11.87
N ASP A 167 20.46 -2.16 -12.96
CA ASP A 167 19.56 -3.23 -13.44
C ASP A 167 19.97 -4.63 -12.96
N SER A 168 21.23 -4.86 -12.57
CA SER A 168 21.71 -6.17 -12.11
C SER A 168 21.10 -6.59 -10.76
N VAL A 169 20.81 -5.65 -9.85
CA VAL A 169 20.16 -5.94 -8.55
C VAL A 169 18.73 -6.46 -8.73
N ALA A 170 18.08 -6.16 -9.86
CA ALA A 170 16.74 -6.67 -10.18
C ALA A 170 16.74 -8.15 -10.62
N ASN A 171 17.90 -8.73 -10.94
CA ASN A 171 18.03 -10.13 -11.27
C ASN A 171 18.31 -10.99 -10.03
N LYS A 172 17.76 -12.21 -9.98
CA LYS A 172 17.86 -13.15 -8.85
C LYS A 172 19.30 -13.37 -8.37
N ASP A 173 20.23 -13.52 -9.32
CA ASP A 173 21.65 -13.72 -9.03
C ASP A 173 22.32 -12.44 -8.47
N GLY A 174 21.84 -11.26 -8.86
CA GLY A 174 22.35 -9.97 -8.40
C GLY A 174 21.98 -9.68 -6.95
N LEU A 175 20.78 -10.08 -6.50
CA LEU A 175 20.38 -9.91 -5.10
C LEU A 175 21.20 -10.79 -4.14
N TRP A 176 21.46 -12.05 -4.50
CA TRP A 176 22.33 -12.93 -3.72
C TRP A 176 23.79 -12.44 -3.71
N ALA A 177 24.30 -12.00 -4.86
CA ALA A 177 25.67 -11.49 -4.97
C ALA A 177 25.86 -10.20 -4.17
N ALA A 178 24.89 -9.29 -4.18
CA ALA A 178 24.90 -8.08 -3.38
C ALA A 178 24.93 -8.42 -1.89
N LEU A 179 24.02 -9.29 -1.42
CA LEU A 179 23.98 -9.74 -0.04
C LEU A 179 25.32 -10.37 0.41
N SER A 180 25.84 -11.30 -0.39
CA SER A 180 27.06 -12.03 -0.04
C SER A 180 28.26 -11.10 0.04
N THR A 181 28.31 -10.09 -0.83
CA THR A 181 29.35 -9.06 -0.83
C THR A 181 29.21 -8.08 0.34
N GLU A 182 27.99 -7.62 0.62
CA GLU A 182 27.72 -6.63 1.68
C GLU A 182 27.87 -7.22 3.09
N LEU A 183 27.47 -8.48 3.29
CA LEU A 183 27.66 -9.20 4.56
C LEU A 183 29.07 -9.81 4.69
N GLY A 184 29.86 -9.81 3.62
CA GLY A 184 31.18 -10.44 3.60
C GLY A 184 31.12 -11.95 3.85
N LEU A 185 30.13 -12.64 3.26
CA LEU A 185 29.96 -14.07 3.44
C LEU A 185 31.15 -14.81 2.83
N THR A 186 31.69 -15.77 3.58
CA THR A 186 32.69 -16.70 3.06
C THR A 186 32.02 -17.73 2.14
N TYR A 187 32.80 -18.30 1.22
CA TYR A 187 32.33 -19.38 0.35
C TYR A 187 31.71 -20.55 1.14
N GLU A 188 32.32 -20.91 2.28
CA GLU A 188 31.79 -21.97 3.15
C GLU A 188 30.45 -21.58 3.79
N GLN A 189 30.27 -20.33 4.19
CA GLN A 189 28.98 -19.82 4.70
C GLN A 189 27.91 -19.80 3.59
N GLU A 190 28.25 -19.36 2.39
CA GLU A 190 27.34 -19.40 1.24
C GLU A 190 26.87 -20.82 0.92
N GLU A 191 27.79 -21.80 0.84
CA GLU A 191 27.43 -23.20 0.60
C GLU A 191 26.65 -23.82 1.77
N LYS A 192 26.93 -23.45 3.02
CA LYS A 192 26.12 -23.90 4.18
C LYS A 192 24.70 -23.34 4.12
N ILE A 193 24.52 -22.07 3.77
CA ILE A 193 23.19 -21.45 3.65
C ILE A 193 22.43 -22.08 2.49
N LYS A 194 23.04 -22.15 1.30
CA LYS A 194 22.44 -22.82 0.12
C LYS A 194 22.13 -24.28 0.44
N GLY A 195 23.05 -25.00 1.08
CA GLY A 195 22.90 -26.39 1.51
C GLY A 195 21.75 -26.58 2.50
N HIS A 196 21.57 -25.67 3.47
CA HIS A 196 20.43 -25.68 4.38
C HIS A 196 19.11 -25.53 3.63
N TYR A 197 19.04 -24.67 2.61
CA TYR A 197 17.83 -24.54 1.79
C TYR A 197 17.60 -25.74 0.86
N ARG A 198 18.67 -26.35 0.32
CA ARG A 198 18.58 -27.63 -0.42
C ARG A 198 18.07 -28.77 0.47
N ALA A 199 18.54 -28.86 1.72
CA ALA A 199 18.19 -29.92 2.66
C ALA A 199 16.83 -29.70 3.37
N SER A 200 16.47 -28.44 3.64
CA SER A 200 15.16 -28.05 4.18
C SER A 200 14.06 -27.96 3.12
N ASP A 201 14.35 -28.39 1.88
CA ASP A 201 13.39 -28.46 0.78
C ASP A 201 12.38 -29.62 0.93
N SER A 202 11.89 -29.83 2.15
CA SER A 202 10.84 -30.78 2.45
C SER A 202 9.53 -30.31 1.84
N LYS A 203 8.62 -31.26 1.55
CA LYS A 203 7.25 -30.95 1.09
C LYS A 203 6.52 -30.00 2.05
N THR A 204 6.82 -30.06 3.35
CA THR A 204 6.19 -29.21 4.37
C THR A 204 6.70 -27.77 4.32
N ALA A 205 8.01 -27.55 4.15
CA ALA A 205 8.56 -26.21 4.00
C ALA A 205 8.05 -25.53 2.72
N LYS A 206 7.98 -26.25 1.58
CA LYS A 206 7.36 -25.74 0.34
C LYS A 206 5.91 -25.30 0.55
N LEU A 207 5.13 -26.08 1.33
CA LEU A 207 3.73 -25.78 1.60
C LEU A 207 3.57 -24.50 2.44
N GLU A 208 4.32 -24.36 3.54
CA GLU A 208 4.24 -23.17 4.39
C GLU A 208 4.66 -21.90 3.64
N ARG A 209 5.69 -21.98 2.80
CA ARG A 209 6.11 -20.87 1.93
C ARG A 209 5.04 -20.45 0.94
N ARG A 210 4.36 -21.43 0.34
CA ARG A 210 3.22 -21.17 -0.55
C ARG A 210 2.07 -20.50 0.20
N LYS A 211 1.79 -20.91 1.44
CA LYS A 211 0.77 -20.25 2.29
C LYS A 211 1.11 -18.79 2.57
N ILE A 212 2.37 -18.48 2.91
CA ILE A 212 2.81 -17.09 3.13
C ILE A 212 2.67 -16.27 1.84
N ALA A 213 3.14 -16.79 0.70
CA ALA A 213 2.99 -16.13 -0.59
C ALA A 213 1.52 -15.91 -0.96
N MET A 214 0.64 -16.87 -0.66
CA MET A 214 -0.80 -16.74 -0.82
C MET A 214 -1.38 -15.67 0.09
N ALA A 215 -1.02 -15.63 1.38
CA ALA A 215 -1.48 -14.61 2.31
C ALA A 215 -1.12 -13.19 1.84
N VAL A 216 0.10 -12.99 1.33
CA VAL A 216 0.55 -11.71 0.77
C VAL A 216 -0.24 -11.36 -0.48
N THR A 217 -0.47 -12.33 -1.36
CA THR A 217 -1.28 -12.13 -2.56
C THR A 217 -2.72 -11.75 -2.19
N TYR A 218 -3.30 -12.41 -1.20
CA TYR A 218 -4.64 -12.13 -0.71
C TYR A 218 -4.75 -10.75 -0.06
N LEU A 219 -3.74 -10.33 0.69
CA LEU A 219 -3.69 -8.97 1.25
C LEU A 219 -3.71 -7.90 0.13
N HIS A 220 -2.93 -8.10 -0.93
CA HIS A 220 -2.94 -7.21 -2.09
C HIS A 220 -4.28 -7.23 -2.84
N GLN A 221 -4.88 -8.41 -3.01
CA GLN A 221 -6.20 -8.55 -3.64
C GLN A 221 -7.29 -7.86 -2.83
N LEU A 222 -7.25 -7.97 -1.51
CA LEU A 222 -8.17 -7.29 -0.60
C LEU A 222 -8.03 -5.77 -0.74
N LYS A 223 -6.79 -5.26 -0.77
CA LYS A 223 -6.52 -3.83 -0.99
C LYS A 223 -7.10 -3.32 -2.31
N ALA A 224 -6.87 -4.06 -3.41
CA ALA A 224 -7.38 -3.71 -4.72
C ALA A 224 -8.92 -3.72 -4.78
N ASN A 225 -9.54 -4.76 -4.22
CA ASN A 225 -10.99 -4.85 -4.13
C ASN A 225 -11.59 -3.73 -3.28
N MET A 226 -10.97 -3.39 -2.14
CA MET A 226 -11.44 -2.29 -1.31
C MET A 226 -11.44 -0.97 -2.07
N LEU A 227 -10.43 -0.70 -2.89
CA LEU A 227 -10.36 0.48 -3.74
C LEU A 227 -11.45 0.48 -4.82
N GLU A 228 -11.66 -0.65 -5.50
CA GLU A 228 -12.71 -0.80 -6.50
C GLU A 228 -14.10 -0.56 -5.89
N ARG A 229 -14.37 -1.15 -4.72
CA ARG A 229 -15.64 -0.96 -4.00
C ARG A 229 -15.80 0.46 -3.50
N ALA A 230 -14.74 1.10 -3.00
CA ALA A 230 -14.78 2.51 -2.61
C ALA A 230 -15.15 3.42 -3.80
N HIS A 231 -14.58 3.15 -4.98
CA HIS A 231 -14.94 3.86 -6.21
C HIS A 231 -16.40 3.61 -6.60
N ALA A 232 -16.86 2.36 -6.60
CA ALA A 232 -18.25 2.03 -6.92
C ALA A 232 -19.25 2.70 -5.97
N VAL A 233 -18.96 2.71 -4.66
CA VAL A 233 -19.80 3.39 -3.65
C VAL A 233 -19.76 4.91 -3.84
N GLN A 234 -18.62 5.48 -4.22
CA GLN A 234 -18.52 6.91 -4.57
C GLN A 234 -19.41 7.23 -5.78
N THR A 235 -19.31 6.48 -6.88
CA THR A 235 -20.16 6.67 -8.07
C THR A 235 -21.65 6.57 -7.74
N TYR A 236 -22.03 5.60 -6.90
CA TYR A 236 -23.41 5.47 -6.43
C TYR A 236 -23.84 6.69 -5.59
N ALA A 237 -22.99 7.15 -4.67
CA ALA A 237 -23.24 8.34 -3.87
C ALA A 237 -23.38 9.60 -4.73
N ASP A 238 -22.55 9.76 -5.76
CA ASP A 238 -22.58 10.89 -6.69
C ASP A 238 -23.86 10.84 -7.54
N THR A 239 -24.27 9.65 -7.99
CA THR A 239 -25.53 9.47 -8.73
C THR A 239 -26.74 9.84 -7.86
N MET A 240 -26.80 9.34 -6.63
CA MET A 240 -27.88 9.66 -5.68
C MET A 240 -27.96 11.16 -5.42
N GLN A 241 -26.81 11.82 -5.26
CA GLN A 241 -26.75 13.25 -5.00
C GLN A 241 -27.00 14.10 -6.26
N GLY A 242 -26.74 13.56 -7.45
CA GLY A 242 -27.15 14.20 -8.71
C GLY A 242 -28.66 14.24 -8.92
N ILE A 243 -29.41 13.38 -8.23
CA ILE A 243 -30.88 13.38 -8.23
C ILE A 243 -31.43 14.39 -7.22
N LEU A 244 -30.73 14.59 -6.10
CA LEU A 244 -31.16 15.48 -5.02
C LEU A 244 -30.74 16.92 -5.28
N THR A 245 -31.54 17.88 -4.82
CA THR A 245 -31.09 19.27 -4.77
C THR A 245 -30.01 19.46 -3.69
N PRO A 246 -29.21 20.55 -3.74
CA PRO A 246 -28.22 20.82 -2.69
C PRO A 246 -28.83 20.89 -1.29
N ASP A 247 -29.99 21.55 -1.13
CA ASP A 247 -30.77 21.60 0.12
C ASP A 247 -31.15 20.19 0.62
N GLN A 248 -31.71 19.37 -0.26
CA GLN A 248 -32.10 18.00 0.07
C GLN A 248 -30.89 17.15 0.48
N THR A 249 -29.76 17.34 -0.19
CA THR A 249 -28.51 16.63 0.12
C THR A 249 -28.00 17.00 1.51
N ILE A 250 -27.96 18.28 1.87
CA ILE A 250 -27.53 18.71 3.22
C ILE A 250 -28.48 18.18 4.30
N ARG A 251 -29.80 18.29 4.10
CA ARG A 251 -30.79 17.75 5.04
C ARG A 251 -30.68 16.23 5.20
N PHE A 252 -30.45 15.51 4.10
CA PHE A 252 -30.21 14.06 4.13
C PHE A 252 -28.94 13.72 4.92
N GLN A 253 -27.83 14.44 4.69
CA GLN A 253 -26.59 14.22 5.44
C GLN A 253 -26.77 14.51 6.93
N GLN A 254 -27.50 15.58 7.28
CA GLN A 254 -27.84 15.92 8.66
C GLN A 254 -28.69 14.83 9.32
N TRP A 255 -29.74 14.37 8.62
CA TRP A 255 -30.58 13.29 9.09
C TRP A 255 -29.78 12.00 9.30
N ALA A 256 -28.96 11.61 8.32
CA ALA A 256 -28.12 10.43 8.39
C ALA A 256 -27.16 10.52 9.59
N MET A 257 -26.52 11.67 9.81
CA MET A 257 -25.64 11.90 10.95
C MET A 257 -26.36 11.68 12.30
N GLN A 258 -27.59 12.19 12.45
CA GLN A 258 -28.36 12.08 13.69
C GLN A 258 -28.91 10.68 13.95
N HIS A 259 -29.28 9.95 12.90
CA HIS A 259 -29.98 8.66 13.02
C HIS A 259 -29.08 7.45 12.79
N ARG A 260 -27.84 7.63 12.31
CA ARG A 260 -26.90 6.52 12.01
C ARG A 260 -26.68 5.59 13.20
N ALA A 261 -26.50 6.14 14.41
CA ALA A 261 -26.25 5.32 15.59
C ALA A 261 -27.44 4.43 15.93
N GLY A 262 -28.68 4.96 15.84
CA GLY A 262 -29.90 4.21 16.13
C GLY A 262 -30.27 3.16 15.08
N HIS A 263 -29.76 3.29 13.85
CA HIS A 263 -30.02 2.33 12.76
C HIS A 263 -28.82 1.44 12.42
N ALA A 264 -27.67 1.62 13.09
CA ALA A 264 -26.44 0.92 12.73
C ALA A 264 -26.59 -0.60 12.76
N ASP A 265 -27.22 -1.14 13.80
CA ASP A 265 -27.36 -2.59 13.97
C ASP A 265 -28.35 -3.18 12.95
N VAL A 266 -29.50 -2.53 12.74
CA VAL A 266 -30.49 -2.93 11.73
C VAL A 266 -29.89 -2.87 10.32
N LEU A 267 -29.09 -1.84 10.02
CA LEU A 267 -28.42 -1.71 8.72
C LEU A 267 -27.32 -2.75 8.54
N LYS A 268 -26.58 -3.13 9.59
CA LYS A 268 -25.61 -4.22 9.53
C LYS A 268 -26.30 -5.56 9.28
N GLU A 269 -27.35 -5.87 10.03
CA GLU A 269 -28.12 -7.11 9.88
C GLU A 269 -28.73 -7.24 8.48
N ARG A 270 -29.33 -6.16 7.96
CA ARG A 270 -29.91 -6.18 6.61
C ARG A 270 -28.87 -6.06 5.49
N GLY A 271 -27.75 -5.38 5.73
CA GLY A 271 -26.65 -5.28 4.78
C GLY A 271 -26.04 -6.66 4.44
N LEU A 272 -25.97 -7.56 5.42
CA LEU A 272 -25.56 -8.95 5.22
C LEU A 272 -26.55 -9.75 4.36
N GLN A 273 -27.82 -9.35 4.32
CA GLN A 273 -28.88 -9.98 3.50
C GLN A 273 -28.86 -9.51 2.03
N PHE A 274 -28.13 -8.43 1.70
CA PHE A 274 -27.97 -7.91 0.33
C PHE A 274 -26.86 -8.61 -0.47
N ALA A 275 -26.19 -9.65 0.07
CA ALA A 275 -25.52 -10.62 -0.79
C ALA A 275 -26.56 -11.13 -1.81
N PRO A 276 -26.26 -11.15 -3.12
CA PRO A 276 -27.27 -11.14 -4.17
C PRO A 276 -28.33 -12.21 -3.92
N SER A 277 -29.59 -11.76 -3.89
CA SER A 277 -30.74 -12.65 -3.85
C SER A 277 -30.54 -13.73 -4.91
N SER A 278 -30.87 -14.97 -4.57
CA SER A 278 -30.66 -16.19 -5.37
C SER A 278 -31.14 -16.15 -6.84
N ALA A 279 -31.79 -15.07 -7.27
CA ALA A 279 -32.30 -14.88 -8.62
C ALA A 279 -31.23 -14.53 -9.66
N MET A 280 -30.03 -14.08 -9.28
CA MET A 280 -28.92 -13.86 -10.22
C MET A 280 -27.55 -14.01 -9.54
N ASP A 281 -26.99 -15.22 -9.41
CA ASP A 281 -25.53 -15.47 -9.58
C ASP A 281 -25.12 -16.95 -9.37
N PRO A 282 -24.01 -17.43 -9.95
CA PRO A 282 -23.36 -18.73 -9.68
C PRO A 282 -22.79 -18.91 -8.25
N SER A 283 -23.20 -18.11 -7.27
CA SER A 283 -22.47 -17.81 -6.03
C SER A 283 -23.23 -18.13 -4.72
N ALA A 284 -24.10 -19.14 -4.74
CA ALA A 284 -24.78 -19.61 -3.52
C ALA A 284 -23.81 -20.01 -2.38
N LYS A 285 -22.57 -20.39 -2.72
CA LYS A 285 -21.51 -20.72 -1.76
C LYS A 285 -21.02 -19.51 -0.96
N ILE A 286 -20.88 -18.33 -1.57
CA ILE A 286 -20.38 -17.12 -0.87
C ILE A 286 -21.38 -16.67 0.20
N SER A 287 -22.66 -16.61 -0.17
CA SER A 287 -23.71 -16.22 0.78
C SER A 287 -23.73 -17.18 1.98
N THR A 288 -23.60 -18.48 1.75
CA THR A 288 -23.54 -19.49 2.82
C THR A 288 -22.32 -19.30 3.73
N ILE A 289 -21.16 -18.92 3.16
CA ILE A 289 -19.94 -18.64 3.93
C ILE A 289 -20.09 -17.37 4.79
N LEU A 290 -20.66 -16.30 4.25
CA LEU A 290 -20.83 -15.02 4.94
C LEU A 290 -21.80 -15.09 6.13
N HIS A 291 -22.63 -16.13 6.21
CA HIS A 291 -23.54 -16.37 7.34
C HIS A 291 -22.91 -17.25 8.43
N LYS A 292 -21.70 -17.79 8.24
CA LYS A 292 -20.98 -18.54 9.28
C LYS A 292 -20.51 -17.58 10.37
N GLN A 293 -20.52 -18.04 11.62
CA GLN A 293 -19.85 -17.28 12.69
C GLN A 293 -18.33 -17.32 12.47
N ASP A 294 -17.61 -16.30 12.95
CA ASP A 294 -16.15 -16.18 12.72
C ASP A 294 -15.35 -17.43 13.15
N ARG A 295 -15.81 -18.11 14.21
CA ARG A 295 -15.23 -19.38 14.70
C ARG A 295 -15.43 -20.58 13.78
N ASP A 296 -16.40 -20.51 12.87
CA ASP A 296 -16.80 -21.59 11.97
C ASP A 296 -16.26 -21.38 10.53
N LEU A 297 -15.53 -20.28 10.30
CA LEU A 297 -14.87 -20.00 9.03
C LEU A 297 -13.66 -20.91 8.86
N THR A 298 -13.68 -21.72 7.81
CA THR A 298 -12.54 -22.57 7.44
C THR A 298 -11.59 -21.85 6.47
N VAL A 299 -10.35 -22.34 6.36
CA VAL A 299 -9.38 -21.83 5.38
C VAL A 299 -9.91 -21.96 3.94
N GLU A 300 -10.72 -22.99 3.67
CA GLU A 300 -11.36 -23.23 2.37
C GLU A 300 -12.46 -22.21 2.09
N ASP A 301 -13.21 -21.80 3.11
CA ASP A 301 -14.22 -20.75 3.01
C ASP A 301 -13.56 -19.39 2.66
N VAL A 302 -12.49 -19.04 3.38
CA VAL A 302 -11.69 -17.84 3.11
C VAL A 302 -11.08 -17.89 1.70
N THR A 303 -10.55 -19.05 1.30
CA THR A 303 -9.99 -19.25 -0.05
C THR A 303 -11.06 -19.11 -1.13
N SER A 304 -12.27 -19.63 -0.91
CA SER A 304 -13.40 -19.52 -1.84
C SER A 304 -13.90 -18.08 -1.96
N LEU A 305 -13.98 -17.34 -0.86
CA LEU A 305 -14.31 -15.91 -0.87
C LEU A 305 -13.27 -15.14 -1.68
N LEU A 306 -11.98 -15.32 -1.37
CA LEU A 306 -10.89 -14.61 -2.04
C LEU A 306 -10.73 -15.00 -3.52
N ALA A 307 -11.04 -16.25 -3.89
CA ALA A 307 -11.03 -16.70 -5.29
C ALA A 307 -12.08 -15.97 -6.14
N THR A 308 -13.23 -15.62 -5.56
CA THR A 308 -14.25 -14.85 -6.27
C THR A 308 -13.86 -13.39 -6.47
N LEU A 309 -13.01 -12.86 -5.58
CA LEU A 309 -12.37 -11.55 -5.70
C LEU A 309 -11.23 -11.51 -6.74
N SER A 310 -10.76 -12.67 -7.22
CA SER A 310 -9.67 -12.81 -8.19
C SER A 310 -10.14 -12.75 -9.66
N LYS A 311 -11.45 -12.67 -9.92
CA LYS A 311 -11.95 -12.62 -11.30
C LYS A 311 -11.64 -11.25 -11.93
N LYS A 312 -10.61 -11.22 -12.78
CA LYS A 312 -10.42 -10.16 -13.77
C LYS A 312 -11.72 -10.04 -14.59
N PRO A 313 -12.22 -8.82 -14.92
CA PRO A 313 -13.32 -8.70 -15.85
C PRO A 313 -12.90 -9.40 -17.15
N SER A 314 -13.70 -10.37 -17.59
CA SER A 314 -13.58 -10.94 -18.92
C SER A 314 -13.75 -9.80 -19.91
N ALA A 315 -12.68 -9.48 -20.64
CA ALA A 315 -12.75 -8.66 -21.84
C ALA A 315 -13.61 -9.39 -22.87
N SER A 316 -14.92 -9.21 -22.79
CA SER A 316 -15.91 -9.71 -23.74
C SER A 316 -17.27 -9.09 -23.43
N GLU A 317 -17.33 -7.75 -23.37
CA GLU A 317 -18.59 -7.01 -23.52
C GLU A 317 -18.37 -5.54 -23.97
N GLU A 318 -17.27 -5.28 -24.70
CA GLU A 318 -17.19 -4.12 -25.59
C GLU A 318 -17.55 -4.58 -27.00
N GLY A 319 -18.82 -4.46 -27.38
CA GLY A 319 -19.24 -4.89 -28.70
C GLY A 319 -20.73 -4.83 -28.96
N ALA A 320 -21.35 -3.66 -28.82
CA ALA A 320 -22.51 -3.25 -29.64
C ALA A 320 -22.98 -1.83 -29.28
N ALA A 321 -22.30 -0.81 -29.80
CA ALA A 321 -22.92 0.48 -30.02
C ALA A 321 -22.59 0.91 -31.45
N SER A 322 -23.53 0.63 -32.34
CA SER A 322 -23.55 1.02 -33.75
C SER A 322 -23.45 2.53 -33.91
N VAL A 323 -22.39 3.00 -34.56
CA VAL A 323 -22.27 4.38 -35.06
C VAL A 323 -23.13 4.49 -36.33
N PRO A 324 -24.10 5.42 -36.41
CA PRO A 324 -24.77 5.71 -37.68
C PRO A 324 -23.82 6.52 -38.57
N SER A 325 -23.60 5.96 -39.77
CA SER A 325 -23.01 6.63 -40.93
C SER A 325 -23.83 7.88 -41.29
N THR A 326 -23.21 9.05 -41.24
CA THR A 326 -23.66 10.24 -41.99
C THR A 326 -22.69 10.47 -43.13
N SER A 327 -23.01 9.89 -44.28
CA SER A 327 -22.55 10.36 -45.59
C SER A 327 -23.61 11.27 -46.21
N ASP A 328 -23.10 12.26 -46.94
CA ASP A 328 -23.79 13.06 -47.96
C ASP A 328 -24.76 14.16 -47.49
N SER A 329 -24.88 15.31 -48.15
CA SER A 329 -24.09 15.96 -49.20
C SER A 329 -24.70 17.37 -49.37
N THR A 330 -23.89 18.31 -49.84
CA THR A 330 -24.27 19.44 -50.71
C THR A 330 -25.74 19.91 -50.71
N ARG A 331 -25.98 21.12 -50.18
CA ARG A 331 -26.38 22.30 -50.97
C ARG A 331 -26.32 23.57 -50.11
#